data_AF-A0A1S1N6F7-F1
#
_entry.id   AF-A0A1S1N6F7-F1
#
_cell.length_a   1.000
_cell.length_b   1.000
_cell.length_c   1.000
_cell.angle_alpha   90.00
_cell.angle_beta   90.00
_cell.angle_gamma   90.00
#
_symmetry.space_group_name_H-M   'P 1'
#
loop_
_entity.id
_entity.type
_entity.pdbx_description
1 polymer ?
#
loop_
_entity_poly.entity_id
_entity_poly.type
_entity_poly.pdbx_seq_one_letter_code
_entity_poly.pdbx_strand_id
1 'polypeptide(L)'
;MIVKHSGTVVATFGNVLNRQQVGEYLYVNEIDLPTDELEIVLEYEEVIAARKHAYQSESDPLFIEWQYDQTDEAKQIWMDKVAEIKTRYPLPV
;
A
#
# COMPACT_ATOMS: atom_id res chain seq x y z
N MET A 1 5.65 10.05 2.70
CA MET A 1 4.27 9.90 2.21
C MET A 1 3.68 11.28 1.99
N ILE A 2 3.16 11.53 0.79
CA ILE A 2 2.59 12.83 0.40
C ILE A 2 1.08 12.67 0.27
N VAL A 3 0.33 13.61 0.84
CA VAL A 3 -1.12 13.71 0.65
C VAL A 3 -1.41 14.94 -0.18
N LYS A 4 -2.18 14.77 -1.25
CA LYS A 4 -2.62 15.84 -2.13
C LYS A 4 -4.13 15.93 -2.19
N HIS A 5 -4.63 17.09 -2.58
CA HIS A 5 -6.02 17.32 -2.97
C HIS A 5 -6.02 18.11 -4.26
N SER A 6 -6.72 17.62 -5.29
CA SER A 6 -6.75 18.23 -6.63
C SER A 6 -5.35 18.55 -7.17
N GLY A 7 -4.40 17.61 -7.00
CA GLY A 7 -2.99 17.78 -7.40
C GLY A 7 -2.11 18.68 -6.51
N THR A 8 -2.68 19.41 -5.53
CA THR A 8 -1.92 20.28 -4.60
C THR A 8 -1.48 19.49 -3.36
N VAL A 9 -0.21 19.58 -2.97
CA VAL A 9 0.28 18.96 -1.72
C VAL A 9 -0.34 19.67 -0.51
N VAL A 10 -1.04 18.92 0.34
CA VAL A 10 -1.69 19.44 1.55
C VAL A 10 -0.98 18.98 2.82
N ALA A 11 -0.30 17.83 2.79
CA ALA A 11 0.51 17.35 3.90
C ALA A 11 1.62 16.40 3.41
N THR A 12 2.72 16.38 4.16
CA THR A 12 3.82 15.42 3.98
C THR A 12 4.11 14.76 5.32
N PHE A 13 4.17 13.44 5.32
CA PHE A 13 4.45 12.62 6.48
C PHE A 13 5.75 11.85 6.28
N GLY A 14 6.57 11.76 7.32
CA GLY A 14 7.78 10.94 7.31
C GLY A 14 7.51 9.44 7.45
N ASN A 15 6.26 9.03 7.64
CA ASN A 15 5.83 7.64 7.74
C ASN A 15 4.55 7.42 6.92
N VAL A 16 4.31 6.17 6.51
CA VAL A 16 3.05 5.77 5.87
C VAL A 16 1.95 5.71 6.93
N LEU A 17 0.90 6.50 6.75
CA LEU A 17 -0.30 6.48 7.59
C LEU A 17 -1.48 5.91 6.83
N ASN A 18 -2.41 5.30 7.55
CA ASN A 18 -3.67 4.87 6.96
C ASN A 18 -4.64 6.05 6.75
N ARG A 19 -5.71 5.84 5.99
CA ARG A 19 -6.70 6.88 5.66
C ARG A 19 -7.34 7.52 6.90
N GLN A 20 -7.61 6.74 7.96
CA GLN A 20 -8.17 7.26 9.20
C GLN A 20 -7.19 8.21 9.89
N GLN A 21 -5.93 7.81 10.03
CA GLN A 21 -4.88 8.63 10.64
C GLN A 21 -4.63 9.93 9.86
N VAL A 22 -4.68 9.87 8.52
CA VAL A 22 -4.60 11.08 7.69
C VAL A 22 -5.79 12.00 7.97
N GLY A 23 -7.00 11.46 8.03
CA GLY A 23 -8.21 12.24 8.35
C GLY A 23 -8.14 12.89 9.73
N GLU A 24 -7.71 12.15 10.75
CA GLU A 24 -7.49 12.67 12.10
C GLU A 24 -6.45 13.80 12.11
N TYR A 25 -5.34 13.64 11.38
CA TYR A 25 -4.33 14.69 11.27
C TYR A 25 -4.88 15.97 10.64
N LEU A 26 -5.61 15.86 9.51
CA LEU A 26 -6.18 17.03 8.84
C LEU A 26 -7.18 17.76 9.74
N TYR A 27 -8.06 17.01 10.41
CA TYR A 27 -9.02 17.56 11.36
C TYR A 27 -8.35 18.32 12.52
N VAL A 28 -7.33 17.72 13.16
CA VAL A 28 -6.59 18.35 14.27
C VAL A 28 -5.87 19.62 13.85
N ASN A 29 -5.43 19.70 12.59
CA ASN A 29 -4.77 20.88 12.04
C ASN A 29 -5.76 21.88 11.40
N GLU A 30 -7.07 21.72 11.64
CA GLU A 30 -8.13 22.59 11.12
C GLU A 30 -8.15 22.67 9.59
N ILE A 31 -7.70 21.60 8.91
CA ILE A 31 -7.74 21.46 7.46
C ILE A 31 -9.02 20.70 7.09
N ASP A 32 -10.05 21.45 6.70
CA ASP A 32 -11.35 20.90 6.28
C ASP A 32 -11.30 20.44 4.81
N LEU A 33 -10.79 19.23 4.60
CA LEU A 33 -10.76 18.58 3.29
C LEU A 33 -11.49 17.23 3.34
N PRO A 34 -12.30 16.90 2.33
CA PRO A 34 -12.93 15.59 2.24
C PRO A 34 -11.87 14.50 2.05
N THR A 35 -11.75 13.60 3.01
CA THR A 35 -10.75 12.52 3.01
C THR A 35 -10.87 11.61 1.79
N ASP A 36 -12.07 11.46 1.24
CA ASP A 36 -12.38 10.67 0.05
C ASP A 36 -11.80 11.24 -1.24
N GLU A 37 -11.50 12.53 -1.29
CA GLU A 37 -10.90 13.20 -2.45
C GLU A 37 -9.36 13.31 -2.36
N LEU A 38 -8.77 12.79 -1.28
CA LEU A 38 -7.32 12.86 -1.08
C LEU A 38 -6.59 11.84 -1.96
N GLU A 39 -5.56 12.32 -2.64
CA GLU A 39 -4.59 11.52 -3.35
C GLU A 39 -3.44 11.19 -2.39
N ILE A 40 -3.32 9.93 -1.99
CA ILE A 40 -2.19 9.45 -1.18
C ILE A 40 -1.10 8.96 -2.13
N VAL A 41 0.04 9.62 -2.10
CA VAL A 41 1.21 9.28 -2.91
C VAL A 41 2.31 8.78 -1.97
N LEU A 42 2.70 7.52 -2.17
CA LEU A 42 3.85 6.94 -1.49
C LEU A 42 5.13 7.28 -2.26
N GLU A 43 6.18 7.62 -1.53
CA GLU A 43 7.51 7.78 -2.10
C GLU A 43 8.13 6.41 -2.42
N TYR A 44 9.15 6.38 -3.30
CA TYR A 44 9.75 5.12 -3.76
C TYR A 44 10.15 4.19 -2.61
N GLU A 45 10.84 4.72 -1.61
CA GLU A 45 11.31 3.93 -0.45
C GLU A 45 10.14 3.37 0.37
N GLU A 46 9.05 4.12 0.49
CA GLU A 46 7.84 3.70 1.19
C GLU A 46 7.10 2.61 0.44
N VAL A 47 7.00 2.73 -0.89
CA VAL A 47 6.45 1.69 -1.75
C VAL A 47 7.24 0.39 -1.59
N ILE A 48 8.58 0.48 -1.63
CA ILE A 48 9.45 -0.69 -1.47
C ILE A 48 9.26 -1.33 -0.09
N ALA A 49 9.21 -0.53 0.98
CA ALA A 49 8.99 -1.03 2.33
C ALA A 49 7.62 -1.70 2.49
N ALA A 50 6.55 -1.04 2.04
CA ALA A 50 5.19 -1.57 2.10
C ALA A 50 5.04 -2.86 1.29
N ARG A 51 5.63 -2.90 0.08
CA ARG A 51 5.61 -4.07 -0.78
C ARG A 51 6.39 -5.24 -0.21
N LYS A 52 7.57 -5.00 0.38
CA LYS A 52 8.35 -6.02 1.08
C LYS A 52 7.57 -6.62 2.24
N HIS A 53 6.95 -5.77 3.06
CA HIS A 53 6.12 -6.23 4.18
C HIS A 53 4.95 -7.10 3.70
N ALA A 54 4.24 -6.67 2.67
CA ALA A 54 3.12 -7.41 2.10
C ALA A 54 3.54 -8.77 1.51
N TYR A 55 4.72 -8.86 0.88
CA TYR A 55 5.23 -10.17 0.46
C TYR A 55 5.44 -11.10 1.65
N GLN A 56 6.12 -10.62 2.68
CA GLN A 56 6.42 -11.41 3.88
C GLN A 56 5.17 -11.91 4.61
N SER A 57 4.12 -11.09 4.70
CA SER A 57 2.91 -11.41 5.46
C SER A 57 1.84 -12.12 4.64
N GLU A 58 1.72 -11.85 3.33
CA GLU A 58 0.59 -12.31 2.53
C GLU A 58 0.98 -13.30 1.42
N SER A 59 2.16 -13.17 0.82
CA SER A 59 2.56 -13.98 -0.34
C SER A 59 3.53 -15.10 -0.02
N ASP A 60 4.48 -14.88 0.89
CA ASP A 60 5.51 -15.86 1.23
C ASP A 60 4.92 -17.14 1.85
N PRO A 61 3.89 -17.08 2.72
CA PRO A 61 3.21 -18.30 3.19
C PRO A 61 2.60 -19.13 2.06
N LEU A 62 1.98 -18.49 1.07
CA LEU A 62 1.38 -19.16 -0.10
C LEU A 62 2.43 -19.83 -0.99
N PHE A 63 3.60 -19.19 -1.13
CA PHE A 63 4.73 -19.80 -1.82
C PHE A 63 5.19 -21.07 -1.10
N ILE A 64 5.28 -21.03 0.23
CA ILE A 64 5.65 -22.20 1.04
C ILE A 64 4.63 -23.33 0.87
N GLU A 65 3.32 -23.03 0.93
CA GLU A 65 2.26 -24.02 0.67
C GLU A 65 2.42 -24.66 -0.72
N TRP A 66 2.61 -23.85 -1.76
CA TRP A 66 2.85 -24.37 -3.11
C TRP A 66 4.12 -25.24 -3.21
N GLN A 67 5.19 -24.92 -2.48
CA GLN A 67 6.42 -25.76 -2.48
C GLN A 67 6.17 -27.18 -1.94
N TYR A 68 5.21 -27.34 -1.02
CA TYR A 68 4.83 -28.64 -0.47
C TYR A 68 3.77 -29.34 -1.33
N ASP A 69 2.68 -28.66 -1.67
CA ASP A 69 1.53 -29.27 -2.35
C ASP A 69 1.78 -29.49 -3.84
N GLN A 70 2.57 -28.60 -4.46
CA GLN A 70 2.98 -28.64 -5.86
C GLN A 70 1.84 -28.72 -6.87
N THR A 71 0.64 -28.24 -6.50
CA THR A 71 -0.50 -28.16 -7.42
C THR A 71 -0.51 -26.86 -8.22
N ASP A 72 -1.17 -26.89 -9.38
CA ASP A 72 -1.39 -25.69 -10.19
C ASP A 72 -2.31 -24.70 -9.50
N GLU A 73 -3.28 -25.16 -8.69
CA GLU A 73 -4.16 -24.25 -7.94
C GLU A 73 -3.38 -23.46 -6.89
N ALA A 74 -2.51 -24.11 -6.10
CA ALA A 74 -1.70 -23.43 -5.08
C ALA A 74 -0.75 -22.40 -5.71
N LYS A 75 -0.16 -22.74 -6.86
CA LYS A 75 0.66 -21.81 -7.65
C LYS A 75 -0.14 -20.58 -8.09
N GLN A 76 -1.35 -20.78 -8.59
CA GLN A 76 -2.19 -19.68 -9.08
C GLN A 76 -2.58 -18.74 -7.94
N ILE A 77 -2.97 -19.28 -6.78
CA ILE A 77 -3.28 -18.49 -5.58
C ILE A 77 -2.10 -17.60 -5.17
N TRP A 78 -0.88 -18.16 -5.15
CA TRP A 78 0.33 -17.39 -4.88
C TRP A 78 0.56 -16.28 -5.93
N MET A 79 0.49 -16.62 -7.22
CA MET A 79 0.71 -15.65 -8.30
C MET A 79 -0.33 -14.52 -8.30
N ASP A 80 -1.59 -14.83 -8.02
CA ASP A 80 -2.67 -13.85 -7.90
C ASP A 80 -2.40 -12.89 -6.75
N LYS A 81 -1.98 -13.40 -5.58
CA LYS A 81 -1.61 -12.54 -4.46
C LYS A 81 -0.41 -11.65 -4.78
N VAL A 82 0.60 -12.16 -5.48
CA VAL A 82 1.73 -11.34 -5.96
C VAL A 82 1.24 -10.22 -6.89
N ALA A 83 0.32 -10.50 -7.81
CA ALA A 83 -0.23 -9.52 -8.73
C ALA A 83 -1.06 -8.45 -8.02
N GLU A 84 -1.87 -8.84 -7.02
CA GLU A 84 -2.61 -7.92 -6.16
C GLU A 84 -1.68 -6.98 -5.40
N ILE A 85 -0.62 -7.51 -4.76
CA ILE A 85 0.37 -6.70 -4.03
C ILE A 85 1.06 -5.70 -4.97
N LYS A 86 1.41 -6.12 -6.19
CA LYS A 86 2.02 -5.25 -7.21
C LYS A 86 1.09 -4.12 -7.65
N THR A 87 -0.20 -4.41 -7.73
CA THR A 87 -1.24 -3.43 -8.08
C THR A 87 -1.46 -2.44 -6.94
N ARG A 88 -1.44 -2.93 -5.69
CA ARG A 88 -1.59 -2.09 -4.48
C ARG A 88 -0.37 -1.21 -4.21
N TYR A 89 0.83 -1.68 -4.55
CA TYR A 89 2.10 -0.96 -4.37
C TYR A 89 2.90 -0.92 -5.69
N PRO A 90 2.44 -0.11 -6.67
CA PRO A 90 3.13 0.04 -7.94
C PRO A 90 4.47 0.72 -7.72
N LEU A 91 5.54 0.17 -8.32
CA LEU A 91 6.84 0.86 -8.28
C LEU A 91 6.73 2.15 -9.11
N PRO A 92 7.23 3.29 -8.60
CA PRO A 92 7.39 4.48 -9.41
C PRO A 92 8.23 4.17 -10.66
N VAL A 93 7.81 4.72 -11.80
CA VAL A 93 8.56 4.67 -13.08
C VAL A 93 9.64 5.74 -13.14
#